data_AF-A0A661BNI0-F1
#
_entry.id   AF-A0A661BNI0-F1
#
_cell.length_a   1.000
_cell.length_b   1.000
_cell.length_c   1.000
_cell.angle_alpha   90.00
_cell.angle_beta   90.00
_cell.angle_gamma   90.00
#
_symmetry.space_group_name_H-M   'P 1'
#
loop_
_entity.id
_entity.type
_entity.pdbx_description
1 polymer ?
#
loop_
_entity_poly.entity_id
_entity_poly.type
_entity_poly.pdbx_seq_one_letter_code
_entity_poly.pdbx_strand_id
1 'polypeptide(L)'
;MSAIDSHRLGKDDLNQILDEHEGLLTLLDALDDSLRRGVPQPQLQTALVELTDAIGAHFQSEEKLMAECGYTHLPAHRLENGKV
;
A
#
# COMPACT_ATOMS: atom_id res chain seq x y z
N MET A 1 -1.89 33.96 -6.15
CA MET A 1 -1.97 32.49 -6.31
C MET A 1 -0.87 32.09 -7.28
N SER A 2 0.26 31.58 -6.76
CA SER A 2 1.46 31.30 -7.55
C SER A 2 1.42 29.87 -8.07
N ALA A 3 1.55 29.72 -9.39
CA ALA A 3 1.58 28.45 -10.10
C ALA A 3 2.98 27.80 -10.05
N ILE A 4 3.49 27.48 -8.85
CA ILE A 4 4.88 27.01 -8.69
C ILE A 4 5.04 25.58 -8.13
N ASP A 5 4.03 24.91 -7.58
CA ASP A 5 4.25 23.57 -6.95
C ASP A 5 3.70 22.35 -7.71
N SER A 6 3.20 22.50 -8.94
CA SER A 6 2.59 21.38 -9.68
C SER A 6 3.57 20.44 -10.39
N HIS A 7 4.89 20.66 -10.29
CA HIS A 7 5.90 19.87 -11.01
C HIS A 7 6.79 18.98 -10.13
N ARG A 8 6.59 19.03 -8.80
CA ARG A 8 7.35 18.22 -7.83
C ARG A 8 6.52 17.12 -7.19
N LEU A 9 5.21 17.33 -7.06
CA LEU A 9 4.23 16.27 -6.77
C LEU A 9 4.18 15.34 -7.98
N GLY A 10 4.57 14.09 -7.80
CA GLY A 10 4.37 13.09 -8.85
C GLY A 10 5.47 12.04 -8.92
N LYS A 11 6.74 12.41 -9.14
CA LYS A 11 7.75 11.36 -9.40
C LYS A 11 8.18 10.64 -8.13
N ASP A 12 8.51 11.40 -7.08
CA ASP A 12 8.98 10.82 -5.82
C ASP A 12 7.83 10.10 -5.09
N ASP A 13 6.61 10.67 -5.15
CA ASP A 13 5.40 10.05 -4.59
C ASP A 13 5.03 8.75 -5.34
N LEU A 14 5.08 8.74 -6.68
CA LEU A 14 4.83 7.52 -7.46
C LEU A 14 5.93 6.46 -7.23
N ASN A 15 7.19 6.86 -7.08
CA ASN A 15 8.25 5.93 -6.71
C ASN A 15 7.99 5.32 -5.32
N GLN A 16 7.55 6.12 -4.35
CA GLN A 16 7.15 5.60 -3.05
C GLN A 16 6.03 4.56 -3.18
N ILE A 17 5.00 4.84 -3.98
CA ILE A 17 3.92 3.87 -4.23
C ILE A 17 4.45 2.57 -4.87
N LEU A 18 5.44 2.66 -5.77
CA LEU A 18 6.08 1.48 -6.35
C LEU A 18 6.90 0.70 -5.30
N ASP A 19 7.67 1.39 -4.47
CA ASP A 19 8.46 0.77 -3.39
C ASP A 19 7.54 0.07 -2.37
N GLU A 20 6.40 0.68 -2.05
CA GLU A 20 5.37 0.06 -1.20
C GLU A 20 4.82 -1.24 -1.82
N HIS A 21 4.53 -1.27 -3.13
CA HIS A 21 4.12 -2.48 -3.82
C HIS A 21 5.18 -3.59 -3.77
N GLU A 22 6.45 -3.25 -3.99
CA GLU A 22 7.55 -4.22 -3.86
C GLU A 22 7.65 -4.78 -2.43
N GLY A 23 7.43 -3.93 -1.43
CA GLY A 23 7.33 -4.33 -0.03
C GLY A 23 6.18 -5.32 0.23
N LEU A 24 4.99 -5.05 -0.30
CA LEU A 24 3.84 -5.94 -0.18
C LEU A 24 4.09 -7.30 -0.83
N LEU A 25 4.69 -7.34 -2.02
CA LEU A 25 5.06 -8.59 -2.69
C LEU A 25 6.09 -9.37 -1.88
N THR A 26 7.07 -8.69 -1.27
CA THR A 26 8.07 -9.32 -0.40
C THR A 26 7.43 -9.96 0.83
N LEU A 27 6.46 -9.29 1.47
CA LEU A 27 5.72 -9.84 2.61
C LEU A 27 4.86 -11.04 2.19
N LEU A 28 4.23 -10.97 1.02
CA LEU A 28 3.44 -12.07 0.47
C LEU A 28 4.30 -13.31 0.19
N ASP A 29 5.47 -13.13 -0.44
CA ASP A 29 6.42 -14.20 -0.70
C ASP A 29 6.92 -14.83 0.61
N ALA A 30 7.20 -14.02 1.64
CA ALA A 30 7.61 -14.51 2.96
C ALA A 30 6.51 -15.31 3.67
N LEU A 31 5.25 -14.88 3.55
CA LEU A 31 4.09 -15.60 4.08
C LEU A 31 3.91 -16.95 3.37
N ASP A 32 3.99 -16.96 2.03
CA ASP A 32 3.87 -18.18 1.23
C ASP A 32 5.00 -19.19 1.53
N ASP A 33 6.23 -18.71 1.68
CA ASP A 33 7.36 -19.53 2.11
C ASP A 33 7.15 -20.09 3.53
N SER A 34 6.59 -19.29 4.44
CA SER A 34 6.26 -19.72 5.80
C SER A 34 5.20 -20.83 5.80
N LEU A 35 4.18 -20.71 4.95
CA LEU A 35 3.17 -21.75 4.74
C LEU A 35 3.80 -23.03 4.19
N ARG A 36 4.66 -22.92 3.16
CA ARG A 36 5.35 -24.07 2.55
C ARG A 36 6.28 -24.80 3.53
N ARG A 37 6.89 -24.08 4.46
CA ARG A 37 7.76 -24.65 5.50
C ARG A 37 7.02 -25.25 6.69
N GLY A 38 5.69 -25.10 6.76
CA GLY A 38 4.89 -25.58 7.88
C GLY A 38 5.16 -24.80 9.16
N VAL A 39 5.41 -23.48 9.05
CA VAL A 39 5.62 -22.59 10.19
C VAL A 39 4.41 -22.65 11.14
N PRO A 40 4.60 -22.64 12.47
CA PRO A 40 3.49 -22.69 13.43
C PRO A 40 2.48 -21.56 13.25
N GLN A 41 1.20 -21.86 13.49
CA GLN A 41 0.08 -20.92 13.34
C GLN A 41 0.30 -19.54 13.99
N PRO A 42 0.85 -19.40 15.22
CA PRO A 42 1.06 -18.08 15.81
C PRO A 42 2.01 -17.19 15.00
N GLN A 43 3.03 -17.78 14.37
CA GLN A 43 3.98 -17.04 13.53
C GLN A 43 3.35 -16.64 12.19
N LEU A 44 2.52 -17.53 11.62
CA LEU A 44 1.72 -17.18 10.43
C LEU A 44 0.72 -16.06 10.70
N GLN A 45 0.11 -16.03 11.90
CA GLN A 45 -0.76 -14.94 12.32
C GLN A 45 0.00 -13.61 12.42
N THR A 46 1.20 -13.62 12.99
CA THR A 46 2.07 -12.42 13.01
C THR A 46 2.35 -11.93 11.60
N ALA A 47 2.77 -12.81 10.68
CA ALA A 47 3.05 -12.42 9.29
C ALA A 47 1.81 -11.88 8.56
N LEU A 48 0.62 -12.46 8.82
CA LEU A 48 -0.65 -11.96 8.26
C LEU A 48 -1.02 -10.58 8.79
N VAL A 49 -0.81 -10.31 10.09
CA VAL A 49 -1.02 -8.98 10.68
C VAL A 49 -0.07 -7.98 10.03
N GLU A 50 1.22 -8.30 9.92
CA GLU A 50 2.21 -7.43 9.26
C GLU A 50 1.84 -7.09 7.81
N LEU A 51 1.40 -8.10 7.03
CA LEU A 51 0.94 -7.88 5.67
C LEU A 51 -0.32 -7.00 5.63
N THR A 52 -1.27 -7.22 6.53
CA THR A 52 -2.52 -6.45 6.59
C THR A 52 -2.26 -4.99 6.96
N ASP A 53 -1.40 -4.75 7.94
CA ASP A 53 -0.99 -3.41 8.36
C ASP A 53 -0.25 -2.68 7.23
N ALA A 54 0.62 -3.38 6.49
CA ALA A 54 1.32 -2.82 5.33
C ALA A 54 0.36 -2.45 4.18
N ILE A 55 -0.64 -3.30 3.87
CA ILE A 55 -1.67 -3.00 2.87
C ILE A 55 -2.47 -1.76 3.29
N GLY A 56 -2.87 -1.69 4.57
CA GLY A 56 -3.59 -0.53 5.10
C GLY A 56 -2.79 0.77 5.02
N ALA A 57 -1.48 0.72 5.29
CA ALA A 57 -0.59 1.87 5.15
C ALA A 57 -0.43 2.31 3.68
N HIS A 58 -0.26 1.35 2.76
CA HIS A 58 -0.16 1.60 1.33
C HIS A 58 -1.42 2.31 0.77
N PHE A 59 -2.62 1.82 1.13
CA PHE A 59 -3.87 2.48 0.74
C PHE A 59 -3.95 3.93 1.25
N GLN A 60 -3.46 4.21 2.46
CA GLN A 60 -3.42 5.57 2.97
C GLN A 60 -2.48 6.48 2.18
N SER A 61 -1.31 5.97 1.77
CA SER A 61 -0.37 6.67 0.89
C SER A 61 -1.01 7.02 -0.45
N GLU A 62 -1.64 6.05 -1.12
CA GLU A 62 -2.32 6.26 -2.40
C GLU A 62 -3.46 7.26 -2.29
N GLU A 63 -4.32 7.12 -1.28
CA GLU A 63 -5.46 7.99 -1.08
C GLU A 63 -5.05 9.43 -0.76
N LYS A 64 -3.95 9.60 -0.04
CA LYS A 64 -3.35 10.91 0.22
C LYS A 64 -2.89 11.55 -1.10
N LEU A 65 -2.12 10.82 -1.91
CA LEU A 65 -1.65 11.31 -3.21
C LEU A 65 -2.82 11.63 -4.15
N MET A 66 -3.83 10.75 -4.21
CA MET A 66 -5.05 10.96 -5.00
C MET A 66 -5.81 12.21 -4.55
N ALA A 67 -5.92 12.47 -3.24
CA ALA A 67 -6.56 13.67 -2.72
C ALA A 67 -5.77 14.95 -3.09
N GLU A 68 -4.44 14.91 -2.97
CA GLU A 68 -3.55 16.02 -3.31
C GLU A 68 -3.59 16.38 -4.80
N CYS A 69 -3.76 15.37 -5.68
CA CYS A 69 -3.90 15.58 -7.12
C CYS A 69 -5.34 15.84 -7.59
N GLY A 70 -6.33 15.83 -6.69
CA GLY A 70 -7.74 16.03 -7.05
C GLY A 70 -8.35 14.90 -7.87
N TYR A 71 -7.91 13.65 -7.66
CA TYR A 71 -8.38 12.48 -8.39
C TYR A 71 -9.89 12.24 -8.20
N THR A 72 -10.65 12.29 -9.29
CA THR A 72 -12.11 12.28 -9.27
C THR A 72 -12.74 10.96 -8.82
N HIS A 73 -11.98 9.86 -8.88
CA HIS A 73 -12.48 8.53 -8.53
C HIS A 73 -12.02 8.05 -7.14
N LEU A 74 -11.46 8.93 -6.31
CA LEU A 74 -11.06 8.60 -4.93
C LEU A 74 -12.18 7.94 -4.10
N PRO A 75 -13.46 8.35 -4.17
CA PRO A 75 -14.53 7.67 -3.43
C PRO A 75 -14.74 6.21 -3.86
N ALA A 76 -14.61 5.93 -5.16
CA ALA A 76 -14.72 4.56 -5.68
C ALA A 76 -13.50 3.72 -5.26
N HIS A 77 -12.30 4.31 -5.28
CA HIS A 77 -11.07 3.66 -4.82
C HIS A 77 -11.17 3.22 -3.35
N ARG A 78 -11.58 4.13 -2.46
CA ARG A 78 -11.81 3.85 -1.03
C ARG A 78 -12.78 2.70 -0.78
N LEU A 79 -13.82 2.61 -1.60
CA LEU A 79 -14.82 1.54 -1.48
C LEU A 79 -14.22 0.17 -1.83
N GLU A 80 -13.33 0.11 -2.83
CA GLU A 80 -12.61 -1.13 -3.16
C GLU A 80 -11.62 -1.50 -2.04
N ASN A 81 -10.87 -0.53 -1.51
CA ASN A 81 -9.93 -0.75 -0.41
C ASN A 81 -10.61 -1.25 0.87
N GLY A 82 -11.83 -0.78 1.17
CA GLY A 82 -12.60 -1.21 2.35
C GLY A 82 -13.15 -2.64 2.30
N LYS A 83 -12.87 -3.41 1.23
CA LYS A 83 -13.23 -4.83 1.13
C LYS A 83 -12.13 -5.76 1.66
N VAL A 84 -10.93 -5.24 1.89
CA VAL A 84 -9.78 -5.94 2.49
C VAL A 84 -9.87 -5.86 4.00
#